data_AF-H2Z8C4-F1
#
_entry.id   AF-H2Z8C4-F1
#
_cell.length_a   1.000
_cell.length_b   1.000
_cell.length_c   1.000
_cell.angle_alpha   90.00
_cell.angle_beta   90.00
_cell.angle_gamma   90.00
#
_symmetry.space_group_name_H-M   'P 1'
#
loop_
_entity.id
_entity.type
_entity.pdbx_description
1 polymer ?
#
loop_
_entity_poly.entity_id
_entity_poly.type
_entity_poly.pdbx_seq_one_letter_code
_entity_poly.pdbx_strand_id
1 'polypeptide(L)'
;MTSTVRYRFADKMFNETTEWKCVQERDRKEIFEDVVFYLAKKEKEEAKDLRRRNMKQLRHILLTLKKLTCRTTWSECQQMLMDNHLFAEDEDLQNMDKEDALICFEDVIKEFDKEDKEKQDRKKTLEKRVFRKHRQRFVEMLDKLHEDGKLHFHVHVDGVVPHNKQQPHIHPHAGTTWLHPPRSLQVLCDQ
;
A
#
# COMPACT_ATOMS: atom_id res chain seq x y z
N MET A 1 -24.02 -13.09 -36.25
CA MET A 1 -25.24 -12.69 -35.53
C MET A 1 -24.89 -12.55 -34.06
N THR A 2 -25.36 -11.52 -33.37
CA THR A 2 -25.15 -11.32 -31.92
C THR A 2 -26.34 -11.82 -31.13
N SER A 3 -26.20 -11.99 -29.81
CA SER A 3 -27.29 -12.41 -28.93
C SER A 3 -28.49 -11.47 -28.90
N THR A 4 -28.33 -10.22 -29.36
CA THR A 4 -29.37 -9.19 -29.38
C THR A 4 -30.30 -9.25 -30.60
N VAL A 5 -29.99 -10.09 -31.59
CA VAL A 5 -30.81 -10.24 -32.80
C VAL A 5 -32.14 -10.90 -32.44
N ARG A 6 -33.25 -10.35 -32.94
CA ARG A 6 -34.60 -10.90 -32.72
C ARG A 6 -34.95 -11.97 -33.75
N TYR A 7 -35.74 -12.96 -33.35
CA TYR A 7 -36.20 -14.05 -34.22
C TYR A 7 -36.76 -13.56 -35.56
N ARG A 8 -37.63 -12.52 -35.55
CA ARG A 8 -38.22 -11.98 -36.80
C ARG A 8 -37.18 -11.47 -37.80
N PHE A 9 -36.02 -11.03 -37.33
CA PHE A 9 -34.93 -10.59 -38.20
C PHE A 9 -34.12 -11.80 -38.69
N ALA A 10 -33.82 -12.75 -37.80
CA ALA A 10 -33.17 -14.00 -38.15
C ALA A 10 -33.97 -14.81 -39.19
N ASP A 11 -35.29 -14.88 -39.01
CA ASP A 11 -36.21 -15.54 -39.94
C ASP A 11 -36.13 -14.92 -41.33
N LYS A 12 -36.10 -13.58 -41.44
CA LYS A 12 -35.87 -12.89 -42.72
C LYS A 12 -34.49 -13.16 -43.30
N MET A 13 -33.44 -13.17 -42.47
CA MET A 13 -32.05 -13.39 -42.92
C MET A 13 -31.84 -14.79 -43.49
N PHE A 14 -32.48 -15.80 -42.89
CA PHE A 14 -32.26 -17.20 -43.24
C PHE A 14 -33.39 -17.80 -44.10
N ASN A 15 -34.46 -17.05 -44.39
CA ASN A 15 -35.62 -17.56 -45.12
C ASN A 15 -35.27 -18.16 -46.49
N GLU A 16 -34.15 -17.80 -47.12
CA GLU A 16 -33.77 -18.34 -48.43
C GLU A 16 -32.99 -19.66 -48.33
N THR A 17 -32.43 -19.99 -47.16
CA THR A 17 -31.59 -21.17 -46.99
C THR A 17 -32.42 -22.44 -46.86
N THR A 18 -31.93 -23.51 -47.46
CA THR A 18 -32.60 -24.82 -47.48
C THR A 18 -32.74 -25.42 -46.08
N GLU A 19 -31.74 -25.19 -45.23
CA GLU A 19 -31.65 -25.63 -43.85
C GLU A 19 -32.68 -24.93 -42.96
N TRP A 20 -32.99 -23.66 -43.24
CA TRP A 20 -34.03 -22.94 -42.50
C TRP A 20 -35.43 -23.38 -42.92
N LYS A 21 -35.64 -23.62 -44.23
CA LYS A 21 -36.94 -24.05 -44.77
C LYS A 21 -37.32 -25.48 -44.38
N CYS A 22 -36.34 -26.38 -44.21
CA CYS A 22 -36.61 -27.78 -43.90
C CYS A 22 -37.04 -28.04 -42.45
N VAL A 23 -36.81 -27.08 -41.55
CA VAL A 23 -37.19 -27.15 -40.13
C VAL A 23 -38.56 -26.49 -39.92
N GLN A 24 -39.40 -27.06 -39.07
CA GLN A 24 -40.70 -26.45 -38.74
C GLN A 24 -40.51 -25.16 -37.94
N GLU A 25 -41.46 -24.21 -38.04
CA GLU A 25 -41.33 -22.91 -37.35
C GLU A 25 -41.21 -23.06 -35.83
N ARG A 26 -41.88 -24.05 -35.23
CA ARG A 26 -41.78 -24.35 -33.80
C ARG A 26 -40.33 -24.67 -33.43
N ASP A 27 -39.74 -25.66 -34.10
CA ASP A 27 -38.39 -26.13 -33.82
C ASP A 27 -37.35 -25.04 -34.15
N ARG A 28 -37.59 -24.24 -35.20
CA ARG A 28 -36.75 -23.06 -35.51
C ARG A 28 -36.71 -22.06 -34.37
N LYS A 29 -37.85 -21.77 -33.74
CA LYS A 29 -37.91 -20.83 -32.60
C LYS A 29 -37.16 -21.39 -31.39
N GLU A 30 -37.35 -22.66 -31.07
CA GLU A 30 -36.67 -23.33 -29.96
C GLU A 30 -35.14 -23.34 -30.16
N ILE A 31 -34.67 -23.80 -31.33
CA ILE A 31 -33.24 -23.79 -31.68
C ILE A 31 -32.69 -22.37 -31.66
N PHE A 32 -33.44 -21.39 -32.15
CA PHE A 32 -33.02 -20.00 -32.13
C PHE A 32 -32.85 -19.45 -30.72
N GLU A 33 -33.78 -19.77 -29.80
CA GLU A 33 -33.67 -19.39 -28.38
C GLU A 33 -32.41 -19.98 -27.73
N ASP A 34 -32.11 -21.25 -28.00
CA ASP A 34 -30.89 -21.92 -27.52
C ASP A 34 -29.61 -21.25 -28.06
N VAL A 35 -29.59 -20.92 -29.36
CA VAL A 35 -28.45 -20.24 -29.99
C VAL A 35 -28.28 -18.84 -29.41
N VAL A 36 -29.36 -18.07 -29.22
CA VAL A 36 -29.31 -16.74 -28.61
C VAL A 36 -28.80 -16.83 -27.16
N PHE A 37 -29.26 -17.81 -26.38
CA PHE A 37 -28.79 -18.05 -25.03
C PHE A 37 -27.29 -18.39 -25.00
N TYR A 38 -26.86 -19.28 -25.88
CA TYR A 38 -25.44 -19.64 -26.03
C TYR A 38 -24.58 -18.43 -26.42
N LEU A 39 -25.02 -17.64 -27.39
CA LEU A 39 -24.33 -16.42 -27.82
C LEU A 39 -24.23 -15.41 -26.68
N ALA A 40 -25.31 -15.16 -25.94
CA ALA A 40 -25.31 -14.24 -24.80
C ALA A 40 -24.32 -14.69 -23.72
N LYS A 41 -24.27 -16.00 -23.46
CA LYS A 41 -23.31 -16.59 -22.52
C LYS A 41 -21.87 -16.42 -23.02
N LYS A 42 -21.62 -16.70 -24.31
CA LYS A 42 -20.29 -16.55 -24.94
C LYS A 42 -19.80 -15.11 -24.89
N GLU A 43 -20.61 -14.16 -25.33
CA GLU A 43 -20.30 -12.72 -25.34
C GLU A 43 -20.01 -12.22 -23.91
N LYS A 44 -20.77 -12.67 -22.91
CA LYS A 44 -20.52 -12.34 -21.50
C LYS A 44 -19.17 -12.86 -21.01
N GLU A 45 -18.79 -14.08 -21.36
CA GLU A 45 -17.50 -14.63 -20.97
C GLU A 45 -16.34 -13.94 -21.72
N GLU A 46 -16.50 -13.64 -23.00
CA GLU A 46 -15.52 -12.86 -23.79
C GLU A 46 -15.30 -11.47 -23.19
N ALA A 47 -16.37 -10.79 -22.76
CA ALA A 47 -16.26 -9.49 -22.09
C ALA A 47 -15.50 -9.58 -20.74
N LYS A 48 -15.72 -10.66 -19.97
CA LYS A 48 -14.97 -10.89 -18.72
C LYS A 48 -13.49 -11.17 -19.00
N ASP A 49 -13.20 -11.97 -20.01
CA ASP A 49 -11.83 -12.31 -20.40
C ASP A 49 -11.08 -11.08 -20.89
N LEU A 50 -11.75 -10.24 -21.69
CA LEU A 50 -11.20 -8.97 -22.14
C LEU A 50 -10.91 -8.03 -20.96
N ARG A 51 -11.87 -7.85 -20.04
CA ARG A 51 -11.67 -7.08 -18.81
C ARG A 51 -10.45 -7.59 -18.03
N ARG A 52 -10.36 -8.91 -17.82
CA ARG A 52 -9.25 -9.54 -17.11
C ARG A 52 -7.91 -9.34 -17.81
N ARG A 53 -7.87 -9.44 -19.15
CA ARG A 53 -6.67 -9.15 -19.97
C ARG A 53 -6.26 -7.70 -19.80
N ASN A 54 -7.20 -6.77 -19.95
CA ASN A 54 -6.96 -5.34 -19.88
C ASN A 54 -6.42 -4.92 -18.51
N MET A 55 -7.03 -5.40 -17.41
CA MET A 55 -6.54 -5.11 -16.06
C MET A 55 -5.11 -5.61 -15.85
N LYS A 56 -4.80 -6.83 -16.29
CA LYS A 56 -3.44 -7.39 -16.20
C LYS A 56 -2.44 -6.58 -17.01
N GLN A 57 -2.80 -6.21 -18.23
CA GLN A 57 -1.93 -5.46 -19.14
C GLN A 57 -1.67 -4.05 -18.62
N LEU A 58 -2.71 -3.33 -18.16
CA LEU A 58 -2.55 -2.02 -17.56
C LEU A 58 -1.64 -2.09 -16.32
N ARG A 59 -1.87 -3.04 -15.42
CA ARG A 59 -1.01 -3.24 -14.25
C ARG A 59 0.45 -3.47 -14.66
N HIS A 60 0.70 -4.29 -15.69
CA HIS A 60 2.05 -4.53 -16.19
C HIS A 60 2.71 -3.25 -16.72
N ILE A 61 1.99 -2.45 -17.50
CA ILE A 61 2.48 -1.16 -18.00
C ILE A 61 2.82 -0.24 -16.84
N LEU A 62 1.91 -0.07 -15.87
CA LEU A 62 2.11 0.77 -14.69
C LEU A 62 3.38 0.39 -13.92
N LEU A 63 3.61 -0.90 -13.68
CA LEU A 63 4.82 -1.38 -13.00
C LEU A 63 6.13 -1.14 -13.79
N THR A 64 6.02 -0.98 -15.10
CA THR A 64 7.18 -0.74 -15.99
C THR A 64 7.48 0.77 -16.15
N LEU A 65 6.55 1.64 -15.74
CA LEU A 65 6.74 3.09 -15.81
C LEU A 65 7.82 3.56 -14.81
N LYS A 66 9.02 3.87 -15.34
CA LYS A 66 10.19 4.29 -14.53
C LYS A 66 9.95 5.53 -13.65
N LYS A 67 9.03 6.41 -14.02
CA LYS A 67 8.74 7.66 -13.31
C LYS A 67 7.55 7.53 -12.34
N LEU A 68 6.87 6.38 -12.31
CA LEU A 68 5.74 6.17 -11.42
C LEU A 68 6.26 5.99 -10.00
N THR A 69 5.67 6.74 -9.06
CA THR A 69 5.98 6.68 -7.63
C THR A 69 4.71 6.56 -6.83
N CYS A 70 4.81 6.23 -5.54
CA CYS A 70 3.65 6.17 -4.65
C CYS A 70 2.92 7.51 -4.45
N ARG A 71 3.53 8.63 -4.83
CA ARG A 71 2.91 9.97 -4.77
C ARG A 71 2.32 10.44 -6.09
N THR A 72 2.52 9.67 -7.16
CA THR A 72 2.02 10.05 -8.47
C THR A 72 0.50 10.10 -8.44
N THR A 73 -0.07 11.18 -8.97
CA THR A 73 -1.51 11.35 -9.09
C THR A 73 -2.04 10.63 -10.32
N TRP A 74 -3.35 10.36 -10.36
CA TRP A 74 -3.97 9.74 -11.54
C TRP A 74 -3.75 10.57 -12.82
N SER A 75 -3.84 11.90 -12.74
CA SER A 75 -3.64 12.78 -13.91
C SER A 75 -2.23 12.68 -14.49
N GLU A 76 -1.20 12.64 -13.63
CA GLU A 76 0.19 12.47 -14.07
C GLU A 76 0.39 11.07 -14.67
N CYS A 77 -0.17 10.04 -14.03
CA CYS A 77 -0.14 8.68 -14.54
C CYS A 77 -0.77 8.57 -15.93
N GLN A 78 -1.91 9.22 -16.16
CA GLN A 78 -2.58 9.20 -17.45
C GLN A 78 -1.72 9.83 -18.56
N GLN A 79 -0.98 10.91 -18.27
CA GLN A 79 -0.01 11.47 -19.23
C GLN A 79 1.09 10.46 -19.55
N MET A 80 1.65 9.80 -18.54
CA MET A 80 2.67 8.77 -18.73
C MET A 80 2.15 7.56 -19.53
N LEU A 81 0.86 7.21 -19.37
CA LEU A 81 0.21 6.15 -20.14
C LEU A 81 0.06 6.55 -21.61
N MET A 82 -0.32 7.79 -21.90
CA MET A 82 -0.45 8.27 -23.27
C MET A 82 0.89 8.30 -24.03
N ASP A 83 1.99 8.53 -23.31
CA ASP A 83 3.35 8.49 -23.87
C ASP A 83 3.88 7.05 -24.07
N ASN A 84 3.18 6.02 -23.57
CA ASN A 84 3.60 4.63 -23.65
C ASN A 84 3.00 3.92 -24.86
N HIS A 85 3.84 3.44 -25.77
CA HIS A 85 3.38 2.77 -27.00
C HIS A 85 2.51 1.53 -26.73
N LEU A 86 2.76 0.76 -25.67
CA LEU A 86 1.97 -0.43 -25.32
C LEU A 86 0.52 -0.09 -24.93
N PHE A 87 0.29 1.13 -24.45
CA PHE A 87 -1.06 1.62 -24.15
C PHE A 87 -1.66 2.36 -25.35
N ALA A 88 -0.86 3.15 -26.07
CA ALA A 88 -1.30 3.93 -27.22
C ALA A 88 -1.74 3.07 -28.42
N GLU A 89 -1.16 1.88 -28.60
CA GLU A 89 -1.46 0.97 -29.71
C GLU A 89 -2.59 -0.04 -29.40
N ASP A 90 -2.99 -0.19 -28.14
CA ASP A 90 -3.99 -1.17 -27.70
C ASP A 90 -5.36 -0.50 -27.49
N GLU A 91 -6.19 -0.50 -28.54
CA GLU A 91 -7.52 0.11 -28.52
C GLU A 91 -8.46 -0.51 -27.47
N ASP A 92 -8.41 -1.84 -27.30
CA ASP A 92 -9.20 -2.54 -26.29
C ASP A 92 -8.84 -2.07 -24.88
N LEU A 93 -7.54 -1.81 -24.64
CA LEU A 93 -7.05 -1.31 -23.36
C LEU A 93 -7.47 0.14 -23.11
N GLN A 94 -7.47 0.98 -24.14
CA GLN A 94 -7.94 2.37 -24.05
C GLN A 94 -9.45 2.46 -23.77
N ASN A 95 -10.22 1.52 -24.31
CA ASN A 95 -11.66 1.42 -24.13
C ASN A 95 -12.09 0.68 -22.84
N MET A 96 -11.14 0.34 -21.96
CA MET A 96 -11.44 -0.26 -20.65
C MET A 96 -12.29 0.67 -19.77
N ASP A 97 -13.05 0.06 -18.86
CA ASP A 97 -13.83 0.81 -17.88
C ASP A 97 -12.94 1.69 -16.99
N LYS A 98 -13.38 2.94 -16.77
CA LYS A 98 -12.63 3.93 -16.00
C LYS A 98 -12.46 3.52 -14.55
N GLU A 99 -13.46 2.84 -13.96
CA GLU A 99 -13.40 2.32 -12.60
C GLU A 99 -12.32 1.24 -12.49
N ASP A 100 -12.27 0.31 -13.45
CA ASP A 100 -11.24 -0.75 -13.48
C ASP A 100 -9.83 -0.17 -13.61
N ALA A 101 -9.66 0.88 -14.43
CA ALA A 101 -8.38 1.57 -14.56
C ALA A 101 -7.94 2.20 -13.23
N LEU A 102 -8.86 2.84 -12.52
CA LEU A 102 -8.59 3.46 -11.21
C LEU A 102 -8.27 2.41 -10.13
N ILE A 103 -8.99 1.29 -10.11
CA ILE A 103 -8.70 0.16 -9.19
C ILE A 103 -7.29 -0.38 -9.45
N CYS A 104 -6.94 -0.67 -10.70
CA CYS A 104 -5.60 -1.12 -11.08
C CYS A 104 -4.51 -0.13 -10.64
N PHE A 105 -4.75 1.17 -10.82
CA PHE A 105 -3.84 2.22 -10.42
C PHE A 105 -3.65 2.27 -8.90
N GLU A 106 -4.74 2.28 -8.15
CA GLU A 106 -4.70 2.31 -6.69
C GLU A 106 -3.92 1.11 -6.12
N ASP A 107 -4.15 -0.09 -6.67
CA ASP A 107 -3.45 -1.30 -6.24
C ASP A 107 -1.94 -1.22 -6.47
N VAL A 108 -1.50 -0.70 -7.63
CA VAL A 108 -0.07 -0.49 -7.92
C VAL A 108 0.55 0.54 -6.99
N ILE A 109 -0.15 1.66 -6.75
CA ILE A 109 0.33 2.70 -5.83
C ILE A 109 0.47 2.15 -4.40
N LYS A 110 -0.51 1.38 -3.92
CA LYS A 110 -0.45 0.71 -2.60
C LYS A 110 0.73 -0.26 -2.50
N GLU A 111 1.04 -0.98 -3.56
CA GLU A 111 2.17 -1.89 -3.62
C GLU A 111 3.50 -1.13 -3.53
N PHE A 112 3.66 -0.04 -4.29
CA PHE A 112 4.84 0.83 -4.19
C PHE A 112 4.98 1.45 -2.80
N ASP A 113 3.88 1.90 -2.21
CA ASP A 113 3.84 2.44 -0.86
C ASP A 113 4.32 1.41 0.19
N LYS A 114 3.88 0.17 0.05
CA LYS A 114 4.27 -0.94 0.92
C LYS A 114 5.76 -1.25 0.76
N GLU A 115 6.25 -1.39 -0.47
CA GLU A 115 7.66 -1.65 -0.74
C GLU A 115 8.57 -0.55 -0.18
N ASP A 116 8.19 0.72 -0.35
CA ASP A 116 8.98 1.85 0.14
C ASP A 116 9.01 1.90 1.66
N LYS A 117 7.88 1.65 2.33
CA LYS A 117 7.83 1.51 3.80
C LYS A 117 8.74 0.38 4.28
N GLU A 118 8.67 -0.79 3.65
CA GLU A 118 9.55 -1.93 3.98
C GLU A 118 11.03 -1.59 3.78
N LYS A 119 11.39 -0.90 2.69
CA LYS A 119 12.77 -0.46 2.42
C LYS A 119 13.26 0.51 3.50
N GLN A 120 12.43 1.48 3.89
CA GLN A 120 12.76 2.45 4.94
C GLN A 120 12.94 1.79 6.31
N ASP A 121 12.06 0.85 6.67
CA ASP A 121 12.15 0.15 7.96
C ASP A 121 13.36 -0.77 8.04
N ARG A 122 13.73 -1.43 6.94
CA ARG A 122 14.98 -2.17 6.83
C ARG A 122 16.18 -1.24 7.02
N LYS A 123 16.20 -0.07 6.36
CA LYS A 123 17.28 0.91 6.51
C LYS A 123 17.43 1.39 7.95
N LYS A 124 16.33 1.82 8.60
CA LYS A 124 16.33 2.23 10.02
C LYS A 124 16.83 1.13 10.94
N THR A 125 16.48 -0.12 10.68
CA THR A 125 16.91 -1.28 11.47
C THR A 125 18.42 -1.50 11.35
N LEU A 126 18.97 -1.36 10.14
CA LEU A 126 20.41 -1.45 9.89
C LEU A 126 21.17 -0.30 10.53
N GLU A 127 20.69 0.94 10.41
CA GLU A 127 21.30 2.12 11.04
C GLU A 127 21.36 1.97 12.57
N LYS A 128 20.26 1.55 13.20
CA LYS A 128 20.23 1.24 14.65
C LYS A 128 21.28 0.18 15.02
N ARG A 129 21.52 -0.82 14.17
CA ARG A 129 22.55 -1.83 14.39
C ARG A 129 23.97 -1.25 14.28
N VAL A 130 24.20 -0.38 13.31
CA VAL A 130 25.49 0.33 13.14
C VAL A 130 25.78 1.22 14.35
N PHE A 131 24.81 2.03 14.80
CA PHE A 131 24.97 2.89 15.97
C PHE A 131 25.27 2.11 17.24
N ARG A 132 24.64 0.94 17.45
CA ARG A 132 24.98 0.05 18.58
C ARG A 132 26.43 -0.42 18.53
N LYS A 133 26.93 -0.80 17.35
CA LYS A 133 28.34 -1.21 17.18
C LYS A 133 29.30 -0.04 17.38
N HIS A 134 28.97 1.15 16.90
CA HIS A 134 29.79 2.34 17.12
C HIS A 134 29.88 2.68 18.61
N ARG A 135 28.75 2.64 19.32
CA ARG A 135 28.74 2.84 20.78
C ARG A 135 29.61 1.80 21.49
N GLN A 136 29.46 0.52 21.14
CA GLN A 136 30.25 -0.55 21.74
C GLN A 136 31.77 -0.35 21.52
N ARG A 137 32.19 -0.04 20.29
CA ARG A 137 33.59 0.25 19.95
C ARG A 137 34.13 1.48 20.69
N PHE A 138 33.29 2.50 20.86
CA PHE A 138 33.68 3.70 21.58
C PHE A 138 33.90 3.41 23.07
N VAL A 139 32.99 2.64 23.70
CA VAL A 139 33.16 2.18 25.08
C VAL A 139 34.45 1.36 25.22
N GLU A 140 34.69 0.37 24.35
CA GLU A 140 35.93 -0.42 24.36
C GLU A 140 37.20 0.42 24.18
N MET A 141 37.13 1.50 23.40
CA MET A 141 38.24 2.45 23.24
C MET A 141 38.47 3.24 24.54
N LEU A 142 37.40 3.70 25.20
CA LEU A 142 37.51 4.40 26.49
C LEU A 142 38.07 3.49 27.58
N ASP A 143 37.64 2.23 27.62
CA ASP A 143 38.14 1.23 28.58
C ASP A 143 39.66 1.03 28.39
N LYS A 144 40.13 0.88 27.15
CA LYS A 144 41.58 0.79 26.84
C LYS A 144 42.37 2.04 27.24
N LEU A 145 41.81 3.22 27.02
CA LEU A 145 42.47 4.47 27.43
C LEU A 145 42.56 4.59 28.94
N HIS A 146 41.57 4.07 29.66
CA HIS A 146 41.58 3.98 31.11
C HIS A 146 42.63 2.98 31.61
N GLU A 147 42.72 1.79 31.01
CA GLU A 147 43.76 0.79 31.30
C GLU A 147 45.18 1.31 31.05
N ASP A 148 45.37 2.08 29.96
CA ASP A 148 46.63 2.75 29.61
C ASP A 148 47.01 3.91 30.57
N GLY A 149 46.15 4.23 31.55
CA GLY A 149 46.33 5.35 32.48
C GLY A 149 46.14 6.74 31.86
N LYS A 150 45.74 6.81 30.58
CA LYS A 150 45.51 8.06 29.83
C LYS A 150 44.14 8.70 30.13
N LEU A 151 43.22 7.92 30.70
CA LEU A 151 41.93 8.38 31.19
C LEU A 151 41.87 8.13 32.71
N HIS A 152 41.65 9.17 33.52
CA HIS A 152 41.44 9.05 34.97
C HIS A 152 40.03 9.55 35.32
N PHE A 153 39.22 8.70 35.97
CA PHE A 153 37.88 9.10 36.44
C PHE A 153 37.99 9.64 37.88
N HIS A 154 38.16 10.96 38.02
CA HIS A 154 38.18 11.60 39.34
C HIS A 154 36.74 11.90 39.79
N VAL A 155 36.04 10.91 40.37
CA VAL A 155 34.82 11.21 41.15
C VAL A 155 35.26 11.63 42.54
N HIS A 156 35.33 12.94 42.77
CA HIS A 156 35.39 13.45 44.11
C HIS A 156 33.99 13.35 44.73
N VAL A 157 33.73 12.25 45.44
CA VAL A 157 32.58 12.17 46.36
C VAL A 157 33.02 12.80 47.68
N ASP A 158 32.88 14.12 47.77
CA ASP A 158 33.00 14.83 49.05
C ASP A 158 31.84 14.43 49.96
N GLY A 159 32.11 13.42 50.79
CA GLY A 159 31.12 12.84 51.70
C GLY A 159 31.76 12.15 52.88
N VAL A 160 32.78 12.77 53.49
CA VAL A 160 33.27 12.37 54.82
C VAL A 160 33.28 13.61 55.71
N VAL A 161 32.14 13.90 56.35
CA VAL A 161 32.08 14.82 57.49
C VAL A 161 32.31 13.99 58.76
N PRO A 162 33.38 14.23 59.53
CA PRO A 162 33.64 13.48 60.75
C PRO A 162 32.66 13.90 61.86
N HIS A 163 32.17 12.86 62.53
CA HIS A 163 31.22 12.87 63.63
C HIS A 163 31.77 13.68 64.83
N ASN A 164 31.19 14.85 65.12
CA ASN A 164 31.34 15.47 66.45
C ASN A 164 29.99 15.53 67.16
N LYS A 165 29.96 14.88 68.32
CA LYS A 165 28.78 14.65 69.17
C LYS A 165 28.42 15.94 69.90
N GLN A 166 27.20 16.40 69.70
CA GLN A 166 26.39 17.09 70.71
C GLN A 166 24.95 17.17 70.20
N GLN A 167 24.12 16.21 70.60
CA GLN A 167 22.67 16.44 70.64
C GLN A 167 22.40 17.34 71.86
N PRO A 168 21.30 18.11 71.86
CA PRO A 168 20.19 17.51 72.60
C PRO A 168 18.77 17.85 72.09
N HIS A 169 17.87 16.97 72.53
CA HIS A 169 16.42 17.13 72.73
C HIS A 169 15.48 17.07 71.52
N ILE A 170 14.87 15.89 71.40
CA ILE A 170 13.70 15.55 70.59
C ILE A 170 12.44 16.06 71.31
N HIS A 171 11.57 16.79 70.61
CA HIS A 171 10.14 16.83 70.89
C HIS A 171 9.38 16.35 69.64
N PRO A 172 8.49 15.36 69.75
CA PRO A 172 7.72 14.87 68.61
C PRO A 172 6.38 15.60 68.54
N HIS A 173 6.02 16.16 67.38
CA HIS A 173 4.62 16.43 67.08
C HIS A 173 4.28 16.20 65.61
N ALA A 174 3.62 15.05 65.39
CA ALA A 174 2.51 14.73 64.50
C ALA A 174 2.31 15.46 63.14
N GLY A 175 1.99 14.66 62.12
CA GLY A 175 1.23 15.05 60.92
C GLY A 175 1.96 14.69 59.62
N THR A 176 1.95 13.43 59.19
CA THR A 176 1.03 12.88 58.17
C THR A 176 0.62 13.91 57.10
N THR A 177 1.03 13.70 55.84
CA THR A 177 0.17 13.54 54.65
C THR A 177 1.05 13.36 53.41
N TRP A 178 1.08 12.13 52.88
CA TRP A 178 1.28 11.90 51.44
C TRP A 178 -0.08 12.07 50.77
N LEU A 179 -0.18 12.85 49.68
CA LEU A 179 -1.09 12.64 48.53
C LEU A 179 -1.03 13.82 47.55
N HIS A 180 -0.55 13.50 46.34
CA HIS A 180 -0.84 14.08 45.01
C HIS A 180 -0.20 15.40 44.51
N PRO A 181 0.14 15.44 43.19
CA PRO A 181 0.78 16.56 42.52
C PRO A 181 -0.25 17.61 42.03
N PRO A 182 0.07 18.92 42.07
CA PRO A 182 -0.83 19.93 41.56
C PRO A 182 -0.81 20.00 40.03
N ARG A 183 -2.00 19.83 39.42
CA ARG A 183 -2.34 20.36 38.11
C ARG A 183 -2.43 21.88 38.19
N SER A 184 -1.47 22.58 37.59
CA SER A 184 -1.62 23.98 37.21
C SER A 184 -0.82 24.26 35.95
N LEU A 185 -1.55 24.53 34.85
CA LEU A 185 -1.23 25.53 33.82
C LEU A 185 0.08 25.27 33.04
N GLN A 186 0.13 24.61 31.88
CA GLN A 186 -0.50 24.94 30.59
C GLN A 186 -0.72 26.44 30.37
N VAL A 187 0.25 27.08 29.71
CA VAL A 187 0.13 28.09 28.63
C VAL A 187 1.56 28.61 28.38
N LEU A 188 2.22 28.11 27.32
CA LEU A 188 3.24 28.84 26.56
C LEU A 188 3.54 28.07 25.26
N CYS A 189 2.71 28.30 24.25
CA CYS A 189 3.02 27.97 22.87
C CYS A 189 2.17 28.89 21.99
N ASP A 190 2.66 30.12 21.80
CA ASP A 190 2.35 30.99 20.66
C ASP A 190 3.35 32.17 20.70
N GLN A 191 4.49 31.97 20.04
CA GLN A 191 5.24 33.02 19.35
C GLN A 191 6.10 32.40 18.26
#